data_AF-A0A1T4SJ72-F1
#
_entry.id   AF-A0A1T4SJ72-F1
#
_cell.length_a   1.000
_cell.length_b   1.000
_cell.length_c   1.000
_cell.angle_alpha   90.00
_cell.angle_beta   90.00
_cell.angle_gamma   90.00
#
_symmetry.space_group_name_H-M   'P 1'
#
loop_
_entity.id
_entity.type
_entity.pdbx_description
1 polymer ?
#
loop_
_entity_poly.entity_id
_entity_poly.type
_entity_poly.pdbx_seq_one_letter_code
_entity_poly.pdbx_strand_id
1 'polypeptide(L)'
;MKKDSRRQITKKHLRIIWPNQSFVADAFLYELANELTNSLVTGKIDSELRISHFLAQVKQEVGPQFRLDENLNYRERTLISMFSFYKKNPELAREHAYNPESNKKADIISIANGAYANRNGNGNVISGDGWKYRGRGMIQLTGKANYISMQNLHNNLWSEDKDFIAQPDLLLEPKYAVRSALVFWVEKKLYLKADKGIDKNTTDSITAVINKNTTTYKLRHDNLKYIISKKVFNDIF
;
A
#
# COMPACT_ATOMS: atom_id res chain seq x y z
N MET A 1 24.61 -11.21 29.18
CA MET A 1 23.76 -11.43 27.98
C MET A 1 24.51 -10.93 26.76
N LYS A 2 24.95 -11.84 25.87
CA LYS A 2 25.60 -11.48 24.61
C LYS A 2 24.59 -10.69 23.76
N LYS A 3 24.99 -9.53 23.22
CA LYS A 3 24.22 -8.78 22.22
C LYS A 3 23.93 -9.74 21.07
N ASP A 4 22.70 -10.21 20.99
CA ASP A 4 22.22 -10.84 19.77
C ASP A 4 22.40 -9.80 18.66
N SER A 5 23.16 -10.14 17.62
CA SER A 5 23.35 -9.29 16.46
C SER A 5 21.99 -9.09 15.83
N ARG A 6 21.30 -7.98 16.18
CA ARG A 6 19.90 -7.75 15.83
C ARG A 6 19.73 -7.97 14.33
N ARG A 7 18.81 -8.87 13.95
CA ARG A 7 18.30 -9.00 12.58
C ARG A 7 17.91 -7.61 12.10
N GLN A 8 18.75 -6.99 11.27
CA GLN A 8 18.62 -5.58 10.91
C GLN A 8 18.44 -5.45 9.40
N ILE A 9 17.27 -4.99 9.01
CA ILE A 9 17.02 -4.57 7.64
C ILE A 9 17.63 -3.18 7.47
N THR A 10 18.39 -2.99 6.40
CA THR A 10 19.06 -1.73 6.11
C THR A 10 18.52 -1.15 4.82
N LYS A 11 18.75 0.14 4.63
CA LYS A 11 18.55 0.83 3.35
C LYS A 11 19.20 0.07 2.18
N LYS A 12 20.35 -0.59 2.38
CA LYS A 12 21.04 -1.33 1.31
C LYS A 12 20.18 -2.47 0.79
N HIS A 13 19.51 -3.22 1.67
CA HIS A 13 18.57 -4.27 1.26
C HIS A 13 17.43 -3.69 0.42
N LEU A 14 16.81 -2.61 0.90
CA LEU A 14 15.70 -1.97 0.17
C LEU A 14 16.14 -1.31 -1.14
N ARG A 15 17.37 -0.82 -1.23
CA ARG A 15 17.93 -0.23 -2.47
C ARG A 15 18.09 -1.29 -3.56
N ILE A 16 18.27 -2.57 -3.23
CA ILE A 16 18.22 -3.65 -4.24
C ILE A 16 16.81 -3.75 -4.84
N ILE A 17 15.77 -3.63 -4.02
CA ILE A 17 14.36 -3.72 -4.45
C ILE A 17 13.90 -2.44 -5.18
N TRP A 18 14.34 -1.26 -4.72
CA TRP A 18 14.08 0.05 -5.34
C TRP A 18 15.40 0.72 -5.76
N PRO A 19 16.00 0.32 -6.90
CA PRO A 19 17.36 0.72 -7.27
C PRO A 19 17.51 2.19 -7.68
N ASN A 20 16.44 2.83 -8.14
CA ASN A 20 16.54 4.20 -8.65
C ASN A 20 16.44 5.22 -7.49
N GLN A 21 17.57 5.85 -7.16
CA GLN A 21 17.66 6.88 -6.13
C GLN A 21 16.89 8.16 -6.47
N SER A 22 16.78 8.51 -7.77
CA SER A 22 15.98 9.66 -8.22
C SER A 22 14.48 9.43 -8.05
N PHE A 23 14.05 8.17 -7.88
CA PHE A 23 12.65 7.83 -7.63
C PHE A 23 12.33 7.70 -6.15
N VAL A 24 13.24 7.15 -5.35
CA VAL A 24 13.02 6.93 -3.92
C VAL A 24 14.25 7.40 -3.17
N ALA A 25 14.09 8.42 -2.33
CA ALA A 25 15.19 9.00 -1.56
C ALA A 25 15.77 8.00 -0.53
N ASP A 26 17.07 8.12 -0.28
CA ASP A 26 17.78 7.28 0.69
C ASP A 26 17.27 7.45 2.13
N ALA A 27 16.93 8.68 2.52
CA ALA A 27 16.37 8.97 3.84
C ALA A 27 15.03 8.26 4.06
N PHE A 28 14.17 8.24 3.03
CA PHE A 28 12.90 7.52 3.09
C PHE A 28 13.11 6.01 3.25
N LEU A 29 14.01 5.41 2.45
CA LEU A 29 14.32 3.98 2.59
C LEU A 29 14.99 3.65 3.93
N TYR A 30 15.74 4.58 4.51
CA TYR A 30 16.32 4.41 5.84
C TYR A 30 15.23 4.27 6.92
N GLU A 31 14.28 5.21 6.97
CA GLU A 31 13.14 5.14 7.89
C GLU A 31 12.29 3.88 7.67
N LEU A 32 12.07 3.51 6.41
CA LEU A 32 11.33 2.31 6.05
C LEU A 32 12.03 1.03 6.54
N ALA A 33 13.35 0.95 6.37
CA ALA A 33 14.16 -0.19 6.84
C ALA A 33 14.18 -0.29 8.38
N ASN A 34 14.24 0.85 9.07
CA ASN A 34 14.15 0.90 10.53
C ASN A 34 12.80 0.36 11.01
N GLU A 35 11.69 0.81 10.40
CA GLU A 35 10.37 0.33 10.81
C GLU A 35 10.16 -1.15 10.47
N LEU A 36 10.61 -1.64 9.30
CA LEU A 36 10.58 -3.07 9.00
C LEU A 36 11.36 -3.89 10.01
N THR A 37 12.54 -3.41 10.43
CA THR A 37 13.37 -4.04 11.47
C THR A 37 12.62 -4.12 12.81
N ASN A 38 12.00 -3.01 13.23
CA ASN A 38 11.25 -2.94 14.48
C ASN A 38 9.98 -3.78 14.46
N SER A 39 9.43 -4.03 13.27
CA SER A 39 8.18 -4.75 13.08
C SER A 39 8.35 -6.22 12.67
N LEU A 40 9.56 -6.80 12.71
CA LEU A 40 9.80 -8.18 12.30
C LEU A 40 8.84 -9.19 12.95
N VAL A 41 8.79 -9.19 14.29
CA VAL A 41 8.01 -10.13 15.09
C VAL A 41 6.52 -9.76 15.09
N THR A 42 6.20 -8.49 15.38
CA THR A 42 4.81 -7.99 15.43
C THR A 42 4.11 -8.14 14.09
N GLY A 43 4.80 -7.81 13.00
CA GLY A 43 4.30 -7.89 11.64
C GLY A 43 4.37 -9.27 11.00
N LYS A 44 4.88 -10.30 11.70
CA LYS A 44 5.04 -11.66 11.15
C LYS A 44 5.78 -11.66 9.79
N ILE A 45 6.90 -10.92 9.74
CA ILE A 45 7.86 -10.88 8.62
C ILE A 45 9.26 -11.31 9.10
N ASP A 46 9.30 -12.14 10.13
CA ASP A 46 10.45 -12.63 10.90
C ASP A 46 11.16 -13.85 10.30
N SER A 47 10.95 -14.11 9.01
CA SER A 47 11.69 -15.09 8.22
C SER A 47 11.97 -14.53 6.82
N GLU A 48 13.03 -15.04 6.18
CA GLU A 48 13.41 -14.62 4.82
C GLU A 48 12.24 -14.77 3.84
N LEU A 49 11.50 -15.88 3.91
CA LEU A 49 10.34 -16.13 3.05
C LEU A 49 9.22 -15.10 3.27
N ARG A 50 8.87 -14.83 4.52
CA ARG A 50 7.76 -13.92 4.84
C ARG A 50 8.06 -12.50 4.39
N ILE A 51 9.25 -11.97 4.70
CA ILE A 51 9.60 -10.61 4.27
C ILE A 51 9.75 -10.51 2.75
N SER A 52 10.28 -11.54 2.09
CA SER A 52 10.44 -11.55 0.64
C SER A 52 9.09 -11.54 -0.07
N HIS A 53 8.14 -12.35 0.39
CA HIS A 53 6.75 -12.32 -0.12
C HIS A 53 6.07 -10.97 0.16
N PHE A 54 6.19 -10.45 1.38
CA PHE A 54 5.61 -9.16 1.75
C PHE A 54 6.12 -8.05 0.83
N LEU A 55 7.43 -7.91 0.67
CA LEU A 55 8.02 -6.86 -0.16
C LEU A 55 7.83 -7.08 -1.66
N ALA A 56 7.71 -8.32 -2.12
CA ALA A 56 7.36 -8.61 -3.52
C ALA A 56 5.97 -8.06 -3.89
N GLN A 57 5.01 -8.19 -2.96
CA GLN A 57 3.67 -7.65 -3.11
C GLN A 57 3.68 -6.12 -3.00
N VAL A 58 4.30 -5.57 -1.95
CA VAL A 58 4.44 -4.12 -1.77
C VAL A 58 5.08 -3.47 -2.99
N LYS A 59 6.16 -4.04 -3.52
CA LYS A 59 6.84 -3.54 -4.73
C LYS A 59 5.89 -3.40 -5.92
N GLN A 60 4.93 -4.31 -6.06
CA GLN A 60 3.96 -4.23 -7.13
C GLN A 60 2.91 -3.14 -6.88
N GLU A 61 2.47 -2.95 -5.63
CA GLU A 61 1.46 -1.95 -5.27
C GLU A 61 2.00 -0.52 -5.41
N VAL A 62 3.16 -0.25 -4.81
CA VAL A 62 3.73 1.12 -4.77
C VAL A 62 4.55 1.46 -6.02
N GLY A 63 4.87 0.45 -6.82
CA GLY A 63 5.64 0.58 -8.05
C GLY A 63 7.10 1.02 -7.84
N PRO A 64 7.80 1.38 -8.94
CA PRO A 64 9.21 1.77 -8.88
C PRO A 64 9.45 3.11 -8.17
N GLN A 65 8.44 3.98 -8.12
CA GLN A 65 8.49 5.31 -7.51
C GLN A 65 8.01 5.34 -6.05
N PHE A 66 7.59 4.21 -5.49
CA PHE A 66 7.10 4.12 -4.12
C PHE A 66 5.95 5.09 -3.84
N ARG A 67 4.95 5.13 -4.71
CA ARG A 67 3.78 6.00 -4.53
C ARG A 67 2.88 5.44 -3.44
N LEU A 68 2.61 6.25 -2.43
CA LEU A 68 1.78 5.89 -1.27
C LEU A 68 0.36 6.45 -1.36
N ASP A 69 0.08 7.30 -2.33
CA ASP A 69 -1.24 7.85 -2.59
C ASP A 69 -1.68 7.58 -4.03
N GLU A 70 -2.99 7.58 -4.22
CA GLU A 70 -3.57 7.44 -5.54
C GLU A 70 -3.49 8.74 -6.36
N ASN A 71 -3.33 8.59 -7.68
CA ASN A 71 -3.41 9.71 -8.61
C ASN A 71 -4.81 9.79 -9.23
N LEU A 72 -5.58 10.79 -8.84
CA LEU A 72 -6.95 11.02 -9.31
C LEU A 72 -7.04 12.00 -10.51
N ASN A 73 -5.92 12.30 -11.17
CA ASN A 73 -5.88 13.19 -12.33
C ASN A 73 -6.38 12.47 -13.61
N TYR A 74 -7.69 12.26 -13.70
CA TYR A 74 -8.33 11.53 -14.80
C TYR A 74 -9.03 12.44 -15.81
N ARG A 75 -9.08 11.97 -17.07
CA ARG A 75 -9.92 12.57 -18.13
C ARG A 75 -11.38 12.11 -17.99
N GLU A 76 -12.31 12.86 -18.58
CA GLU A 76 -13.76 12.60 -18.53
C GLU A 76 -14.10 11.15 -18.86
N ARG A 77 -13.62 10.65 -20.01
CA ARG A 77 -13.86 9.26 -20.45
C ARG A 77 -13.39 8.21 -19.43
N THR A 78 -12.29 8.49 -18.73
CA THR A 78 -11.70 7.57 -17.75
C THR A 78 -12.53 7.56 -16.48
N LEU A 79 -13.00 8.73 -16.02
CA LEU A 79 -13.93 8.81 -14.89
C LEU A 79 -15.21 8.02 -15.14
N ILE A 80 -15.83 8.22 -16.31
CA ILE A 80 -17.07 7.53 -16.72
C ILE A 80 -16.87 6.00 -16.78
N SER A 81 -15.71 5.56 -17.28
CA SER A 81 -15.40 4.14 -17.39
C SER A 81 -15.14 3.46 -16.04
N MET A 82 -14.40 4.13 -15.15
CA MET A 82 -13.94 3.51 -13.91
C MET A 82 -14.92 3.61 -12.74
N PHE A 83 -15.69 4.71 -12.66
CA PHE A 83 -16.48 5.02 -11.48
C PHE A 83 -17.96 5.08 -11.80
N SER A 84 -18.74 4.23 -11.14
CA SER A 84 -20.20 4.15 -11.32
C SER A 84 -20.90 5.48 -11.04
N PHE A 85 -20.38 6.29 -10.11
CA PHE A 85 -20.87 7.65 -9.86
C PHE A 85 -20.77 8.52 -11.11
N TYR A 86 -19.60 8.59 -11.75
CA TYR A 86 -19.38 9.40 -12.95
C TYR A 86 -20.05 8.82 -14.20
N LYS A 87 -20.24 7.50 -14.25
CA LYS A 87 -21.07 6.87 -15.28
C LYS A 87 -22.52 7.35 -15.25
N LYS A 88 -23.06 7.60 -14.05
CA LYS A 88 -24.44 8.07 -13.84
C LYS A 88 -24.58 9.59 -13.91
N ASN A 89 -23.48 10.32 -13.75
CA ASN A 89 -23.41 11.78 -13.70
C ASN A 89 -22.30 12.28 -14.66
N PRO A 90 -22.47 12.09 -15.99
CA PRO A 90 -21.43 12.42 -16.98
C PRO A 90 -21.10 13.91 -17.05
N GLU A 91 -22.06 14.79 -16.73
CA GLU A 91 -21.82 16.23 -16.59
C GLU A 91 -20.80 16.54 -15.49
N LEU A 92 -20.92 15.89 -14.32
CA LEU A 92 -19.93 16.02 -13.25
C LEU A 92 -18.59 15.39 -13.64
N ALA A 93 -18.57 14.39 -14.52
CA ALA A 93 -17.31 13.84 -15.03
C ALA A 93 -16.56 14.88 -15.87
N ARG A 94 -17.26 15.61 -16.75
CA ARG A 94 -16.68 16.72 -17.54
C ARG A 94 -16.25 17.88 -16.65
N GLU A 95 -17.04 18.18 -15.63
CA GLU A 95 -16.76 19.26 -14.69
C GLU A 95 -15.52 18.97 -13.84
N HIS A 96 -15.32 17.76 -13.35
CA HIS A 96 -14.19 17.49 -12.47
C HIS A 96 -12.94 16.99 -13.19
N ALA A 97 -13.06 16.48 -14.42
CA ALA A 97 -11.94 15.90 -15.14
C ALA A 97 -10.85 16.90 -15.53
N TYR A 98 -9.64 16.36 -15.68
CA TYR A 98 -8.54 16.99 -16.40
C TYR A 98 -8.91 17.15 -17.88
N ASN A 99 -8.71 18.35 -18.42
CA ASN A 99 -8.82 18.62 -19.84
C ASN A 99 -7.57 19.38 -20.36
N PRO A 100 -6.71 18.74 -21.16
CA PRO A 100 -5.53 19.39 -21.71
C PRO A 100 -5.85 20.45 -22.78
N GLU A 101 -6.95 20.30 -23.52
CA GLU A 101 -7.32 21.21 -24.61
C GLU A 101 -7.66 22.60 -24.06
N SER A 102 -8.27 22.65 -22.88
CA SER A 102 -8.59 23.88 -22.17
C SER A 102 -7.60 24.20 -21.03
N ASN A 103 -6.48 23.48 -20.93
CA ASN A 103 -5.52 23.55 -19.81
C ASN A 103 -6.17 23.49 -18.41
N LYS A 104 -7.28 22.75 -18.28
CA LYS A 104 -8.03 22.60 -17.04
C LYS A 104 -7.44 21.46 -16.21
N LYS A 105 -7.06 21.76 -14.97
CA LYS A 105 -6.64 20.75 -13.99
C LYS A 105 -7.85 19.97 -13.47
N ALA A 106 -7.63 18.69 -13.12
CA ALA A 106 -8.66 17.90 -12.46
C ALA A 106 -8.97 18.47 -11.07
N ASP A 107 -10.25 18.50 -10.70
CA ASP A 107 -10.69 18.66 -9.32
C ASP A 107 -10.64 17.30 -8.62
N ILE A 108 -9.44 16.94 -8.14
CA ILE A 108 -9.19 15.63 -7.53
C ILE A 108 -9.97 15.40 -6.22
N ILE A 109 -10.36 16.47 -5.52
CA ILE A 109 -11.16 16.38 -4.30
C ILE A 109 -12.57 15.93 -4.66
N SER A 110 -13.19 16.62 -5.63
CA SER A 110 -14.51 16.26 -6.12
C SER A 110 -14.51 14.88 -6.79
N ILE A 111 -13.45 14.53 -7.53
CA ILE A 111 -13.24 13.18 -8.07
C ILE A 111 -13.30 12.11 -6.98
N ALA A 112 -12.53 12.27 -5.91
CA ALA A 112 -12.53 11.30 -4.81
C ALA A 112 -13.89 11.21 -4.10
N ASN A 113 -14.49 12.37 -3.81
CA ASN A 113 -15.79 12.45 -3.16
C ASN A 113 -16.89 11.79 -3.98
N GLY A 114 -16.90 11.96 -5.30
CA GLY A 114 -17.81 11.26 -6.20
C GLY A 114 -17.51 9.75 -6.30
N ALA A 115 -16.25 9.39 -6.58
CA ALA A 115 -15.83 8.01 -6.82
C ALA A 115 -16.07 7.08 -5.61
N TYR A 116 -15.94 7.62 -4.41
CA TYR A 116 -15.98 6.86 -3.15
C TYR A 116 -17.18 7.19 -2.25
N ALA A 117 -18.15 8.00 -2.71
CA ALA A 117 -19.38 8.27 -1.97
C ALA A 117 -20.19 6.99 -1.69
N ASN A 118 -20.77 6.90 -0.49
CA ASN A 118 -21.64 5.81 -0.04
C ASN A 118 -21.00 4.41 -0.17
N ARG A 119 -19.67 4.33 -0.09
CA ARG A 119 -18.92 3.08 -0.20
C ARG A 119 -18.05 2.88 1.03
N ASN A 120 -18.01 1.65 1.52
CA ASN A 120 -17.08 1.23 2.57
C ASN A 120 -17.06 2.16 3.82
N GLY A 121 -18.25 2.53 4.29
CA GLY A 121 -18.44 3.42 5.43
C GLY A 121 -18.29 4.92 5.15
N ASN A 122 -17.91 5.33 3.94
CA ASN A 122 -17.95 6.74 3.55
C ASN A 122 -19.40 7.24 3.47
N GLY A 123 -19.62 8.47 3.90
CA GLY A 123 -20.86 9.20 3.64
C GLY A 123 -21.08 9.55 2.17
N ASN A 124 -22.11 10.37 1.92
CA ASN A 124 -22.40 10.91 0.59
C ASN A 124 -21.30 11.88 0.10
N VAL A 125 -21.42 12.38 -1.13
CA VAL A 125 -20.43 13.29 -1.75
C VAL A 125 -20.14 14.51 -0.86
N ILE A 126 -21.17 15.09 -0.23
CA ILE A 126 -21.07 16.31 0.60
C ILE A 126 -20.27 16.07 1.88
N SER A 127 -20.23 14.84 2.40
CA SER A 127 -19.47 14.51 3.61
C SER A 127 -17.96 14.76 3.49
N GLY A 128 -17.41 14.78 2.27
CA GLY A 128 -15.96 14.85 2.06
C GLY A 128 -15.20 13.55 2.40
N ASP A 129 -15.91 12.49 2.80
CA ASP A 129 -15.29 11.23 3.22
C ASP A 129 -14.51 10.56 2.08
N GLY A 130 -14.93 10.75 0.82
CA GLY A 130 -14.25 10.15 -0.33
C GLY A 130 -12.82 10.66 -0.50
N TRP A 131 -12.60 11.97 -0.39
CA TRP A 131 -11.26 12.57 -0.39
C TRP A 131 -10.51 12.30 0.91
N LYS A 132 -11.20 12.40 2.05
CA LYS A 132 -10.58 12.21 3.37
C LYS A 132 -10.02 10.79 3.52
N TYR A 133 -10.77 9.77 3.12
CA TYR A 133 -10.42 8.35 3.23
C TYR A 133 -10.08 7.72 1.87
N ARG A 134 -9.50 8.52 0.96
CA ARG A 134 -8.95 8.07 -0.32
C ARG A 134 -7.81 7.06 -0.13
N GLY A 135 -7.41 6.37 -1.20
CA GLY A 135 -6.37 5.34 -1.19
C GLY A 135 -5.03 5.86 -0.67
N ARG A 136 -4.51 5.26 0.41
CA ARG A 136 -3.18 5.56 0.96
C ARG A 136 -2.41 4.33 1.42
N GLY A 137 -1.11 4.48 1.62
CA GLY A 137 -0.21 3.46 2.15
C GLY A 137 0.20 2.42 1.11
N MET A 138 1.02 1.45 1.54
CA MET A 138 1.64 0.47 0.63
C MET A 138 0.66 -0.52 0.01
N ILE A 139 -0.58 -0.60 0.52
CA ILE A 139 -1.64 -1.50 0.07
C ILE A 139 -2.90 -0.75 -0.38
N GLN A 140 -2.83 0.58 -0.52
CA GLN A 140 -3.94 1.42 -0.99
C GLN A 140 -5.23 1.27 -0.15
N LEU A 141 -5.11 1.47 1.17
CA LEU A 141 -6.24 1.45 2.11
C LEU A 141 -7.24 2.56 1.76
N THR A 142 -8.48 2.19 1.47
CA THR A 142 -9.53 3.11 1.01
C THR A 142 -10.85 2.91 1.77
N GLY A 143 -11.51 4.01 2.13
CA GLY A 143 -12.83 4.04 2.76
C GLY A 143 -12.79 4.04 4.29
N LYS A 144 -13.67 4.84 4.91
CA LYS A 144 -13.71 5.11 6.34
C LYS A 144 -13.77 3.87 7.22
N ALA A 145 -14.56 2.86 6.85
CA ALA A 145 -14.65 1.61 7.60
C ALA A 145 -13.30 0.88 7.65
N ASN A 146 -12.54 0.87 6.55
CA ASN A 146 -11.21 0.28 6.50
C ASN A 146 -10.20 1.06 7.36
N TYR A 147 -10.27 2.40 7.36
CA TYR A 147 -9.42 3.22 8.23
C TYR A 147 -9.72 2.94 9.71
N ILE A 148 -11.00 2.77 10.10
CA ILE A 148 -11.39 2.42 11.47
C ILE A 148 -10.85 1.05 11.86
N SER A 149 -11.05 0.05 11.01
CA SER A 149 -10.53 -1.31 11.25
C SER A 149 -9.01 -1.31 11.40
N MET A 150 -8.32 -0.62 10.48
CA MET A 150 -6.86 -0.52 10.48
C MET A 150 -6.33 0.16 11.74
N GLN A 151 -6.95 1.27 12.18
CA GLN A 151 -6.58 1.94 13.42
C GLN A 151 -6.69 1.02 14.64
N ASN A 152 -7.84 0.35 14.81
CA ASN A 152 -8.05 -0.52 15.96
C ASN A 152 -7.03 -1.66 16.00
N LEU A 153 -6.77 -2.28 14.85
CA LEU A 153 -5.78 -3.35 14.74
C LEU A 153 -4.35 -2.84 14.94
N HIS A 154 -4.00 -1.68 14.39
CA HIS A 154 -2.70 -1.03 14.59
C HIS A 154 -2.47 -0.75 16.08
N ASN A 155 -3.42 -0.08 16.74
CA ASN A 155 -3.26 0.34 18.12
C ASN A 155 -3.13 -0.87 19.05
N ASN A 156 -3.80 -1.98 18.73
CA ASN A 156 -3.62 -3.26 19.44
C ASN A 156 -2.25 -3.90 19.17
N LEU A 157 -1.81 -4.00 17.91
CA LEU A 157 -0.57 -4.68 17.54
C LEU A 157 0.69 -3.96 18.04
N TRP A 158 0.70 -2.62 18.04
CA TRP A 158 1.84 -1.82 18.47
C TRP A 158 1.68 -1.20 19.86
N SER A 159 0.53 -1.39 20.53
CA SER A 159 0.22 -0.73 21.80
C SER A 159 0.45 0.80 21.73
N GLU A 160 0.09 1.40 20.60
CA GLU A 160 0.31 2.80 20.29
C GLU A 160 -1.01 3.44 19.91
N ASP A 161 -1.50 4.39 20.70
CA ASP A 161 -2.76 5.09 20.41
C ASP A 161 -2.54 6.16 19.34
N LYS A 162 -2.92 5.83 18.10
CA LYS A 162 -2.90 6.75 16.95
C LYS A 162 -4.26 6.90 16.33
N ASP A 163 -4.58 8.13 15.95
CA ASP A 163 -5.85 8.50 15.34
C ASP A 163 -5.68 8.74 13.82
N PHE A 164 -5.80 7.65 13.06
CA PHE A 164 -5.82 7.66 11.60
C PHE A 164 -7.16 8.13 11.02
N ILE A 165 -8.20 8.27 11.85
CA ILE A 165 -9.51 8.79 11.41
C ILE A 165 -9.49 10.31 11.35
N ALA A 166 -8.89 10.94 12.36
CA ALA A 166 -8.62 12.36 12.37
C ALA A 166 -7.47 12.72 11.42
N GLN A 167 -6.42 11.89 11.35
CA GLN A 167 -5.19 12.17 10.59
C GLN A 167 -4.87 11.05 9.58
N PRO A 168 -5.68 10.86 8.51
CA PRO A 168 -5.48 9.78 7.55
C PRO A 168 -4.18 9.91 6.74
N ASP A 169 -3.62 11.12 6.62
CA ASP A 169 -2.35 11.35 5.92
C ASP A 169 -1.14 10.77 6.65
N LEU A 170 -1.28 10.35 7.92
CA LEU A 170 -0.24 9.58 8.62
C LEU A 170 0.18 8.34 7.83
N LEU A 171 -0.73 7.73 7.05
CA LEU A 171 -0.43 6.57 6.20
C LEU A 171 0.55 6.86 5.05
N LEU A 172 0.89 8.12 4.80
CA LEU A 172 1.91 8.55 3.85
C LEU A 172 3.30 8.64 4.50
N GLU A 173 3.38 8.62 5.83
CA GLU A 173 4.65 8.58 6.54
C GLU A 173 5.26 7.17 6.51
N PRO A 174 6.60 7.02 6.37
CA PRO A 174 7.25 5.72 6.25
C PRO A 174 6.83 4.71 7.33
N LYS A 175 6.76 5.18 8.59
CA LYS A 175 6.38 4.37 9.75
C LYS A 175 5.01 3.73 9.56
N TYR A 176 3.97 4.55 9.37
CA TYR A 176 2.61 4.03 9.31
C TYR A 176 2.25 3.45 7.94
N ALA A 177 2.97 3.81 6.87
CA ALA A 177 2.89 3.12 5.58
C ALA A 177 3.30 1.64 5.71
N VAL A 178 4.39 1.33 6.45
CA VAL A 178 4.80 -0.05 6.74
C VAL A 178 3.76 -0.73 7.61
N ARG A 179 3.39 -0.10 8.73
CA ARG A 179 2.51 -0.74 9.71
C ARG A 179 1.11 -1.02 9.19
N SER A 180 0.52 -0.10 8.41
CA SER A 180 -0.81 -0.35 7.81
C SER A 180 -0.80 -1.54 6.85
N ALA A 181 0.29 -1.73 6.08
CA ALA A 181 0.46 -2.91 5.25
C ALA A 181 0.66 -4.20 6.07
N LEU A 182 1.38 -4.11 7.19
CA LEU A 182 1.56 -5.23 8.12
C LEU A 182 0.28 -5.58 8.89
N VAL A 183 -0.57 -4.61 9.23
CA VAL A 183 -1.90 -4.87 9.79
C VAL A 183 -2.67 -5.79 8.85
N PHE A 184 -2.78 -5.43 7.57
CA PHE A 184 -3.47 -6.27 6.58
C PHE A 184 -2.80 -7.64 6.41
N TRP A 185 -1.47 -7.68 6.36
CA TRP A 185 -0.69 -8.92 6.24
C TRP A 185 -0.99 -9.91 7.37
N VAL A 186 -1.04 -9.41 8.61
CA VAL A 186 -1.32 -10.20 9.82
C VAL A 186 -2.80 -10.56 9.88
N GLU A 187 -3.71 -9.60 9.68
CA GLU A 187 -5.16 -9.80 9.71
C GLU A 187 -5.60 -10.89 8.72
N LYS A 188 -5.06 -10.85 7.49
CA LYS A 188 -5.36 -11.82 6.45
C LYS A 188 -4.48 -13.09 6.51
N LYS A 189 -3.65 -13.21 7.55
CA LYS A 189 -2.75 -14.35 7.81
C LYS A 189 -1.89 -14.73 6.59
N LEU A 190 -1.41 -13.74 5.85
CA LEU A 190 -0.66 -13.95 4.61
C LEU A 190 0.72 -14.59 4.86
N TYR A 191 1.28 -14.40 6.06
CA TYR A 191 2.49 -15.08 6.49
C TYR A 191 2.36 -16.62 6.45
N LEU A 192 1.20 -17.18 6.78
CA LEU A 192 0.96 -18.63 6.70
C LEU A 192 0.94 -19.14 5.25
N LYS A 193 0.58 -18.28 4.30
CA LYS A 193 0.69 -18.60 2.87
C LYS A 193 2.14 -18.53 2.44
N ALA A 194 2.86 -17.48 2.83
CA ALA A 194 4.28 -17.30 2.50
C ALA A 194 5.15 -18.48 2.98
N ASP A 195 4.81 -19.08 4.12
CA ASP A 195 5.50 -20.25 4.68
C ASP A 195 5.41 -21.51 3.78
N LYS A 196 4.54 -21.52 2.77
CA LYS A 196 4.41 -22.65 1.81
C LYS A 196 5.50 -22.69 0.74
N GLY A 197 6.37 -21.68 0.69
CA GLY A 197 7.53 -21.65 -0.20
C GLY A 197 7.47 -20.53 -1.24
N ILE A 198 8.33 -20.63 -2.25
CA ILE A 198 8.56 -19.55 -3.23
C ILE A 198 7.89 -19.79 -4.59
N ASP A 199 7.09 -20.85 -4.71
CA ASP A 199 6.46 -21.18 -5.99
C ASP A 199 5.37 -20.18 -6.40
N LYS A 200 4.95 -20.30 -7.67
CA LYS A 200 3.94 -19.41 -8.24
C LYS A 200 2.58 -19.59 -7.55
N ASN A 201 2.21 -20.82 -7.18
CA ASN A 201 0.95 -21.11 -6.51
C ASN A 201 0.85 -20.38 -5.16
N THR A 202 1.94 -20.37 -4.40
CA THR A 202 2.05 -19.68 -3.12
C THR A 202 1.90 -18.18 -3.31
N THR A 203 2.67 -17.60 -4.25
CA THR A 203 2.64 -16.15 -4.53
C THR A 203 1.27 -15.70 -5.06
N ASP A 204 0.64 -16.50 -5.93
CA ASP A 204 -0.69 -16.24 -6.47
C ASP A 204 -1.75 -16.30 -5.37
N SER A 205 -1.62 -17.24 -4.41
CA SER A 205 -2.55 -17.36 -3.30
C SER A 205 -2.53 -16.15 -2.34
N ILE A 206 -1.39 -15.44 -2.27
CA ILE A 206 -1.25 -14.17 -1.54
C ILE A 206 -1.83 -13.03 -2.37
N THR A 207 -1.45 -12.96 -3.66
CA THR A 207 -1.95 -11.96 -4.61
C THR A 207 -3.47 -11.96 -4.67
N ALA A 208 -4.10 -13.13 -4.67
CA ALA A 208 -5.55 -13.27 -4.72
C ALA A 208 -6.28 -12.66 -3.52
N VAL A 209 -5.61 -12.57 -2.37
CA VAL A 209 -6.16 -11.89 -1.18
C VAL A 209 -5.95 -10.39 -1.24
N ILE A 210 -4.80 -9.93 -1.74
CA ILE A 210 -4.48 -8.50 -1.86
C ILE A 210 -5.32 -7.85 -2.96
N ASN A 211 -5.33 -8.42 -4.16
CA ASN A 211 -6.08 -7.92 -5.29
C ASN A 211 -6.41 -9.05 -6.27
N LYS A 212 -7.52 -9.74 -6.02
CA LYS A 212 -7.97 -10.89 -6.82
C LYS A 212 -8.02 -10.62 -8.33
N ASN A 213 -8.48 -9.43 -8.72
CA ASN A 213 -8.77 -9.10 -10.11
C ASN A 213 -7.60 -8.40 -10.83
N THR A 214 -6.42 -8.34 -10.20
CA THR A 214 -5.24 -7.76 -10.84
C THR A 214 -4.76 -8.61 -12.02
N THR A 215 -4.20 -7.98 -13.04
CA THR A 215 -3.48 -8.67 -14.13
C THR A 215 -2.00 -8.91 -13.78
N THR A 216 -1.53 -8.45 -12.61
CA THR A 216 -0.11 -8.39 -12.24
C THR A 216 0.40 -9.60 -11.45
N TYR A 217 -0.31 -10.74 -11.45
CA TYR A 217 0.12 -11.98 -10.75
C TYR A 217 1.55 -12.39 -11.12
N LYS A 218 1.86 -12.43 -12.43
CA LYS A 218 3.20 -12.78 -12.92
C LYS A 218 4.27 -11.83 -12.38
N LEU A 219 4.00 -10.52 -12.38
CA LEU A 219 4.97 -9.51 -11.95
C LEU A 219 5.28 -9.63 -10.45
N ARG A 220 4.27 -9.93 -9.61
CA ARG A 220 4.47 -10.17 -8.17
C ARG A 220 5.35 -11.38 -7.91
N HIS A 221 5.14 -12.46 -8.66
CA HIS A 221 6.01 -13.63 -8.60
C HIS A 221 7.42 -13.37 -9.14
N ASP A 222 7.56 -12.56 -10.18
CA ASP A 222 8.88 -12.14 -10.67
C ASP A 222 9.63 -11.26 -9.65
N ASN A 223 8.91 -10.37 -8.94
CA ASN A 223 9.49 -9.60 -7.83
C ASN A 223 10.01 -10.51 -6.71
N LEU A 224 9.25 -11.54 -6.33
CA LEU A 224 9.70 -12.51 -5.33
C LEU A 224 10.98 -13.23 -5.79
N LYS A 225 10.99 -13.76 -7.01
CA LYS A 225 12.18 -14.44 -7.57
C LYS A 225 13.38 -13.51 -7.63
N TYR A 226 13.17 -12.23 -7.98
CA TYR A 226 14.23 -11.23 -7.96
C TYR A 226 14.80 -11.04 -6.55
N ILE A 227 13.96 -10.85 -5.53
CA ILE A 227 14.40 -10.68 -4.13
C ILE A 227 15.21 -11.90 -3.66
N ILE A 228 14.71 -13.12 -3.90
CA ILE A 228 15.39 -14.36 -3.50
C ILE A 228 16.71 -14.56 -4.26
N SER A 229 16.71 -14.40 -5.59
CA SER A 229 17.93 -14.57 -6.40
C SER A 229 19.03 -13.56 -6.06
N LYS A 230 18.66 -12.36 -5.62
CA LYS A 230 19.59 -11.32 -5.16
C LYS A 230 20.04 -11.50 -3.72
N LYS A 231 19.54 -12.52 -3.02
CA LYS A 231 19.89 -12.84 -1.63
C LYS A 231 19.71 -11.62 -0.72
N VAL A 232 18.63 -10.88 -0.93
CA VAL A 232 18.45 -9.54 -0.33
C VAL A 232 18.46 -9.58 1.19
N PHE A 233 18.08 -10.71 1.80
CA PHE A 233 17.95 -10.85 3.25
C PHE A 233 18.73 -12.05 3.84
N ASN A 234 19.63 -12.67 3.08
CA ASN A 234 20.41 -13.84 3.54
C ASN A 234 21.37 -13.52 4.70
N ASP A 235 21.74 -12.26 4.87
CA ASP A 235 22.59 -11.80 5.97
C ASP A 235 21.78 -11.46 7.23
N ILE A 236 20.45 -11.57 7.17
CA ILE A 236 19.52 -11.31 8.28
C ILE A 236 18.99 -12.62 8.89
N PHE A 237 18.73 -13.63 8.06
CA PHE A 237 18.07 -14.90 8.43
C PHE A 237 18.90 -16.10 8.02
#